data_AF-A0A0F2NP40-F1
#
_entry.id   AF-A0A0F2NP40-F1
#
_cell.length_a   1.000
_cell.length_b   1.000
_cell.length_c   1.000
_cell.angle_alpha   90.00
_cell.angle_beta   90.00
_cell.angle_gamma   90.00
#
_symmetry.space_group_name_H-M   'P 1'
#
loop_
_entity.id
_entity.type
_entity.pdbx_description
1 polymer ?
#
loop_
_entity_poly.entity_id
_entity_poly.type
_entity_poly.pdbx_seq_one_letter_code
_entity_poly.pdbx_strand_id
1 'polypeptide(L)'
;ERALVISVDEKPSIQALERATGYVCTSNGKIVRGLKSTYKRHGTLNLFAALNVATGAIHTLTTEFKRRVEFLAFMDQVLLELPGSNEKEIHVILDNYCIHKRNDEWLARHPNVKFHFTPTSASWLNQVEIWFGILSRKALKNASFQSVNELCAAIEAFVEAYQLNAKPFVWRKREVKGSQLRNTISNLCK
;
A
#
# COMPACT_ATOMS: atom_id res chain seq x y z
N GLU A 1 2.86 27.21 -5.64
CA GLU A 1 3.66 25.97 -5.47
C GLU A 1 3.89 25.32 -6.83
N ARG A 2 5.14 25.00 -7.20
CA ARG A 2 5.53 24.59 -8.57
C ARG A 2 5.89 23.11 -8.71
N ALA A 3 5.75 22.30 -7.66
CA ALA A 3 6.16 20.90 -7.65
C ALA A 3 5.04 19.98 -7.14
N LEU A 4 4.95 18.79 -7.73
CA LEU A 4 4.14 17.68 -7.28
C LEU A 4 5.03 16.66 -6.59
N VAL A 5 4.60 16.14 -5.43
CA VAL A 5 5.35 15.11 -4.70
C VAL A 5 4.48 13.87 -4.62
N ILE A 6 4.99 12.76 -5.15
CA ILE A 6 4.34 11.44 -5.07
C ILE A 6 5.24 10.45 -4.33
N SER A 7 4.63 9.59 -3.54
CA SER A 7 5.26 8.51 -2.79
C SER A 7 4.84 7.20 -3.45
N VAL A 8 5.81 6.44 -3.96
CA VAL A 8 5.59 5.30 -4.84
C VAL A 8 6.25 4.07 -4.26
N ASP A 9 5.53 2.95 -4.32
CA ASP A 9 6.01 1.65 -3.86
C ASP A 9 5.12 0.53 -4.41
N GLU A 10 5.53 -0.71 -4.21
CA GLU A 10 4.78 -1.88 -4.56
C GLU A 10 4.42 -2.73 -3.34
N LYS A 11 3.21 -3.30 -3.39
CA LYS A 11 2.81 -4.38 -2.49
C LYS A 11 2.85 -5.69 -3.25
N PRO A 12 3.92 -6.47 -3.12
CA PRO A 12 4.07 -7.69 -3.90
C PRO A 12 3.24 -8.85 -3.34
N SER A 13 2.94 -9.81 -4.22
CA SER A 13 2.43 -11.14 -3.85
C SER A 13 1.18 -11.14 -2.95
N ILE A 14 0.23 -10.23 -3.20
CA ILE A 14 -1.06 -10.22 -2.52
C ILE A 14 -1.82 -11.49 -2.91
N GLN A 15 -2.18 -12.32 -1.93
CA GLN A 15 -2.75 -13.64 -2.17
C GLN A 15 -4.27 -13.63 -2.21
N ALA A 16 -4.85 -14.26 -3.22
CA ALA A 16 -6.26 -14.61 -3.25
C ALA A 16 -6.46 -15.88 -2.39
N LEU A 17 -6.97 -15.68 -1.17
CA LEU A 17 -7.20 -16.77 -0.22
C LEU A 17 -8.69 -16.98 -0.04
N GLU A 18 -9.17 -18.20 -0.27
CA GLU A 18 -10.53 -18.60 0.07
C GLU A 18 -10.52 -19.31 1.42
N ARG A 19 -11.41 -18.88 2.32
CA ARG A 19 -11.52 -19.45 3.66
C ARG A 19 -12.97 -19.58 4.08
N ALA A 20 -13.32 -20.76 4.57
CA ALA A 20 -14.61 -20.97 5.22
C ALA A 20 -14.73 -20.07 6.46
N THR A 21 -15.80 -19.30 6.52
CA THR A 21 -16.09 -18.41 7.66
C THR A 21 -17.47 -18.70 8.21
N GLY A 22 -17.65 -18.46 9.50
CA GLY A 22 -18.94 -18.62 10.18
C GLY A 22 -19.02 -17.73 11.41
N TYR A 23 -20.06 -17.91 12.20
CA TYR A 23 -20.25 -17.21 13.46
C TYR A 23 -20.27 -18.20 14.61
N VAL A 24 -19.62 -17.84 15.71
CA VAL A 24 -19.58 -18.64 16.94
C VAL A 24 -20.03 -17.76 18.10
N CYS A 25 -20.89 -18.30 18.96
CA CYS A 25 -21.25 -17.66 20.22
C CYS A 25 -20.25 -18.08 21.30
N THR A 26 -19.57 -17.13 21.93
CA THR A 26 -18.66 -17.41 23.05
C THR A 26 -19.45 -17.63 24.35
N SER A 27 -18.80 -18.21 25.37
CA SER A 27 -19.42 -18.53 26.66
C SER A 27 -20.06 -17.33 27.38
N ASN A 28 -19.61 -16.10 27.08
CA ASN A 28 -20.20 -14.85 27.59
C ASN A 28 -21.27 -14.24 26.66
N GLY A 29 -21.79 -14.99 25.70
CA GLY A 29 -22.87 -14.57 24.79
C GLY A 29 -22.44 -13.70 23.60
N LYS A 30 -21.14 -13.39 23.46
CA LYS A 30 -20.65 -12.56 22.34
C LYS A 30 -20.58 -13.38 21.05
N ILE A 31 -21.21 -12.87 19.99
CA ILE A 31 -21.08 -13.44 18.66
C ILE A 31 -19.79 -12.93 18.02
N VAL A 32 -18.92 -13.86 17.60
CA VAL A 32 -17.65 -13.56 16.91
C VAL A 32 -17.59 -14.28 15.57
N ARG A 33 -16.92 -13.66 14.60
CA ARG A 33 -16.64 -14.31 13.31
C ARG A 33 -15.53 -15.34 13.49
N GLY A 34 -15.86 -16.60 13.24
CA GLY A 34 -14.91 -17.71 13.18
C GLY A 34 -14.29 -17.82 11.79
N LEU A 35 -12.99 -18.07 11.75
CA LEU A 35 -12.20 -18.26 10.54
C LEU A 35 -11.56 -19.65 10.62
N LYS A 36 -11.79 -20.49 9.62
CA LYS A 36 -11.10 -21.79 9.55
C LYS A 36 -9.59 -21.56 9.40
N SER A 37 -8.76 -22.32 10.12
CA SER A 37 -7.30 -22.19 10.03
C SER A 37 -6.76 -22.56 8.64
N THR A 38 -7.42 -23.50 7.96
CA THR A 38 -7.10 -23.92 6.59
C THR A 38 -7.70 -22.99 5.56
N TYR A 39 -7.04 -22.82 4.42
CA TYR A 39 -7.47 -21.98 3.32
C TYR A 39 -7.05 -22.58 1.98
N LYS A 40 -7.75 -22.20 0.90
CA LYS A 40 -7.38 -22.52 -0.48
C LYS A 40 -6.72 -21.30 -1.12
N ARG A 41 -5.63 -21.51 -1.86
CA ARG A 41 -4.92 -20.44 -2.60
C ARG A 41 -5.39 -20.45 -4.05
N HIS A 42 -5.70 -19.26 -4.57
CA HIS A 42 -6.18 -19.08 -5.95
C HIS A 42 -5.22 -18.26 -6.83
N GLY A 43 -4.03 -17.95 -6.31
CA GLY A 43 -3.00 -17.18 -7.01
C GLY A 43 -2.59 -15.94 -6.24
N THR A 44 -1.76 -15.13 -6.88
CA THR A 44 -1.25 -13.87 -6.33
C THR A 44 -1.23 -12.78 -7.38
N LEU A 45 -1.40 -11.53 -6.96
CA LEU A 45 -1.15 -10.35 -7.79
C LEU A 45 -0.14 -9.42 -7.12
N ASN A 46 0.46 -8.54 -7.90
CA ASN A 46 1.26 -7.42 -7.42
C ASN A 46 0.46 -6.13 -7.60
N LEU A 47 0.67 -5.16 -6.72
CA LEU A 47 0.02 -3.86 -6.75
C LEU A 47 1.07 -2.77 -6.67
N PHE A 48 1.20 -1.97 -7.72
CA PHE A 48 1.90 -0.68 -7.65
C PHE A 48 0.95 0.39 -7.14
N ALA A 49 1.46 1.33 -6.34
CA ALA A 49 0.69 2.45 -5.86
C ALA A 49 1.52 3.74 -5.83
N ALA A 50 0.90 4.86 -6.18
CA ALA A 50 1.48 6.19 -6.18
C ALA A 50 0.57 7.14 -5.42
N LEU A 51 1.01 7.55 -4.24
CA LEU A 51 0.29 8.44 -3.34
C LEU A 51 0.73 9.87 -3.58
N ASN A 52 -0.20 10.76 -3.96
CA ASN A 52 0.04 12.19 -3.96
C ASN A 52 0.10 12.70 -2.52
N VAL A 53 1.26 13.22 -2.10
CA VAL A 53 1.50 13.59 -0.70
C VAL A 53 0.65 14.79 -0.27
N ALA A 54 0.34 15.71 -1.18
CA ALA A 54 -0.40 16.93 -0.87
C ALA A 54 -1.92 16.69 -0.77
N THR A 55 -2.47 15.77 -1.57
CA THR A 55 -3.92 15.51 -1.61
C THR A 55 -4.31 14.23 -0.89
N GLY A 56 -3.38 13.28 -0.73
CA GLY A 56 -3.65 11.92 -0.29
C GLY A 56 -4.32 11.03 -1.34
N ALA A 57 -4.49 11.51 -2.57
CA ALA A 57 -5.03 10.73 -3.68
C ALA A 57 -4.05 9.59 -4.04
N ILE A 58 -4.59 8.48 -4.53
CA ILE A 58 -3.82 7.27 -4.84
C ILE A 58 -4.11 6.83 -6.27
N HIS A 59 -3.04 6.59 -7.03
CA HIS A 59 -3.10 5.87 -8.30
C HIS A 59 -2.57 4.46 -8.07
N THR A 60 -3.18 3.47 -8.72
CA THR A 60 -2.82 2.06 -8.51
C THR A 60 -2.85 1.27 -9.80
N LEU A 61 -1.96 0.30 -9.93
CA LEU A 61 -1.98 -0.67 -11.02
C LEU A 61 -1.72 -2.08 -10.49
N THR A 62 -2.63 -3.00 -10.79
CA THR A 62 -2.45 -4.43 -10.50
C THR A 62 -1.74 -5.12 -11.66
N THR A 63 -0.71 -5.91 -11.36
CA THR A 63 0.10 -6.61 -12.36
C THR A 63 0.41 -8.03 -11.94
N GLU A 64 0.65 -8.91 -12.91
CA GLU A 64 1.14 -10.25 -12.65
C GLU A 64 2.61 -10.24 -12.20
N PHE A 65 3.42 -9.36 -12.80
CA PHE A 65 4.84 -9.22 -12.52
C PHE A 65 5.19 -7.85 -11.97
N LYS A 66 6.30 -7.78 -11.24
CA LYS A 66 6.82 -6.55 -10.62
C LYS A 66 8.17 -6.12 -11.19
N ARG A 67 8.39 -6.30 -12.49
CA ARG A 67 9.67 -5.98 -13.12
C ARG A 67 9.71 -4.48 -13.41
N ARG A 68 10.89 -4.01 -13.79
CA ARG A 68 11.11 -2.62 -14.24
C ARG A 68 10.13 -2.19 -15.33
N VAL A 69 9.81 -3.08 -16.27
CA VAL A 69 8.89 -2.76 -17.38
C VAL A 69 7.50 -2.41 -16.85
N GLU A 70 6.96 -3.20 -15.93
CA GLU A 70 5.66 -2.89 -15.31
C GLU A 70 5.72 -1.62 -14.46
N PHE A 71 6.82 -1.41 -13.72
CA PHE A 71 7.01 -0.19 -12.95
C PHE A 71 7.03 1.06 -13.82
N LEU A 72 7.76 1.06 -14.95
CA LEU A 72 7.82 2.20 -15.85
C LEU A 72 6.48 2.43 -16.56
N ALA A 73 5.79 1.37 -16.97
CA ALA A 73 4.44 1.47 -17.52
C ALA A 73 3.44 2.08 -16.51
N PHE A 74 3.55 1.71 -15.23
CA PHE A 74 2.79 2.33 -14.16
C PHE A 74 3.13 3.82 -14.01
N MET A 75 4.40 4.18 -14.03
CA MET A 75 4.82 5.58 -13.95
C MET A 75 4.27 6.40 -15.13
N ASP A 76 4.29 5.86 -16.35
CA ASP A 76 3.72 6.52 -17.53
C ASP A 76 2.22 6.82 -17.34
N GLN A 77 1.46 5.87 -16.77
CA GLN A 77 0.03 6.07 -16.44
C GLN A 77 -0.17 7.15 -15.37
N VAL A 78 0.64 7.10 -14.30
CA VAL A 78 0.57 8.11 -13.22
C VAL A 78 0.85 9.51 -13.77
N LEU A 79 1.85 9.66 -14.64
CA LEU A 79 2.18 10.96 -15.24
C LEU A 79 1.06 11.50 -16.15
N LEU A 80 0.34 10.62 -16.85
CA LEU A 80 -0.79 11.00 -17.69
C LEU A 80 -1.98 11.52 -16.86
N GLU A 81 -2.24 10.90 -15.70
CA GLU A 81 -3.38 11.23 -14.84
C GLU A 81 -3.09 12.37 -13.86
N LEU A 82 -1.82 12.67 -13.59
CA LEU A 82 -1.42 13.71 -12.65
C LEU A 82 -1.73 15.13 -13.17
N PRO A 83 -2.52 15.95 -12.44
CA PRO A 83 -2.89 17.29 -12.88
C PRO A 83 -1.70 18.24 -13.04
N GLY A 84 -1.49 18.74 -14.26
CA GLY A 84 -0.40 19.67 -14.57
C GLY A 84 0.98 19.01 -14.57
N SER A 85 1.04 17.69 -14.84
CA SER A 85 2.30 16.95 -14.96
C SER A 85 3.26 17.59 -15.95
N ASN A 86 2.78 18.16 -17.05
CA ASN A 86 3.62 18.81 -18.08
C ASN A 86 4.22 20.16 -17.66
N GLU A 87 3.70 20.80 -16.61
CA GLU A 87 4.08 22.16 -16.22
C GLU A 87 4.84 22.23 -14.89
N LYS A 88 4.79 21.13 -14.11
CA LYS A 88 5.33 21.07 -12.75
C LYS A 88 6.49 20.09 -12.67
N GLU A 89 7.42 20.36 -11.77
CA GLU A 89 8.42 19.38 -11.38
C GLU A 89 7.75 18.26 -10.57
N ILE A 90 8.05 17.00 -10.87
CA ILE A 90 7.46 15.83 -10.23
C ILE A 90 8.55 15.13 -9.42
N HIS A 91 8.41 15.14 -8.10
CA HIS A 91 9.31 14.48 -7.17
C HIS A 91 8.71 13.14 -6.75
N VAL A 92 9.38 12.06 -7.10
CA VAL A 92 8.96 10.68 -6.82
C VAL A 92 9.79 10.13 -5.68
N ILE A 93 9.18 9.86 -4.55
CA ILE A 93 9.82 9.21 -3.39
C ILE A 93 9.68 7.71 -3.57
N LEU A 94 10.81 7.01 -3.57
CA LEU A 94 10.93 5.57 -3.82
C LEU A 94 11.79 4.91 -2.74
N ASP A 95 11.59 3.61 -2.52
CA ASP A 95 12.52 2.80 -1.74
C ASP A 95 13.77 2.43 -2.57
N ASN A 96 14.69 1.67 -1.98
CA ASN A 96 15.95 1.31 -2.64
C ASN A 96 15.87 0.08 -3.55
N TYR A 97 14.68 -0.39 -3.91
CA TYR A 97 14.50 -1.61 -4.70
C TYR A 97 15.15 -1.51 -6.09
N CYS A 98 15.60 -2.65 -6.62
CA CYS A 98 16.43 -2.70 -7.82
C CYS A 98 15.69 -2.26 -9.10
N ILE A 99 14.35 -2.32 -9.11
CA ILE A 99 13.53 -1.88 -10.26
C ILE A 99 13.43 -0.35 -10.34
N HIS A 100 13.66 0.35 -9.23
CA HIS A 100 13.62 1.82 -9.15
C HIS A 100 14.93 2.48 -9.59
N LYS A 101 16.02 1.70 -9.64
CA LYS A 101 17.38 2.16 -9.96
C LYS A 101 17.74 1.88 -11.41
N ARG A 102 18.58 2.70 -12.07
CA ARG A 102 18.97 2.52 -13.48
C ARG A 102 17.79 2.70 -14.45
N ASN A 103 17.04 3.79 -14.25
CA ASN A 103 15.92 4.18 -15.11
C ASN A 103 16.31 5.42 -15.95
N ASP A 104 17.60 5.58 -16.26
CA ASP A 104 18.17 6.81 -16.83
C ASP A 104 17.57 7.16 -18.20
N GLU A 105 17.33 6.16 -19.05
CA GLU A 105 16.67 6.35 -20.35
C GLU A 105 15.22 6.86 -20.21
N TRP A 106 14.50 6.36 -19.20
CA TRP A 106 13.13 6.78 -18.95
C TRP A 106 13.09 8.20 -18.34
N LEU A 107 14.03 8.51 -17.43
CA LEU A 107 14.17 9.85 -16.86
C LEU A 107 14.62 10.88 -17.89
N ALA A 108 15.45 10.51 -18.87
CA ALA A 108 15.83 11.38 -19.97
C ALA A 108 14.63 11.78 -20.86
N ARG A 109 13.62 10.90 -20.97
CA ARG A 109 12.36 11.20 -21.67
C ARG A 109 11.38 12.04 -20.82
N HIS A 110 11.59 12.08 -19.50
CA HIS A 110 10.73 12.79 -18.55
C HIS A 110 11.55 13.78 -17.71
N PRO A 111 12.08 14.86 -18.32
CA PRO A 111 13.06 15.75 -17.69
C PRO A 111 12.52 16.52 -16.46
N ASN A 112 11.20 16.60 -16.32
CA ASN A 112 10.51 17.19 -15.17
C ASN A 112 10.38 16.21 -13.98
N VAL A 113 10.74 14.93 -14.14
CA VAL A 113 10.63 13.90 -13.10
C VAL A 113 11.96 13.69 -12.40
N LYS A 114 11.94 13.73 -11.06
CA LYS A 114 13.10 13.52 -10.18
C LYS A 114 12.81 12.40 -9.19
N PHE A 115 13.63 11.34 -9.23
CA PHE A 115 13.54 10.24 -8.26
C PHE A 115 14.36 10.56 -7.00
N HIS A 116 13.75 10.35 -5.84
CA HIS A 116 14.32 10.53 -4.50
C HIS A 116 14.22 9.20 -3.76
N PHE A 117 15.34 8.72 -3.26
CA PHE A 117 15.39 7.42 -2.59
C PHE A 117 15.37 7.60 -1.07
N THR A 118 14.50 6.88 -0.37
CA THR A 118 14.53 6.84 1.10
C THR A 118 15.84 6.22 1.59
N PRO A 119 16.34 6.56 2.79
CA PRO A 119 17.46 5.84 3.38
C PRO A 119 17.20 4.33 3.46
N THR A 120 18.26 3.52 3.42
CA THR A 120 18.16 2.07 3.59
C THR A 120 17.45 1.74 4.92
N SER A 121 16.53 0.79 4.88
CA SER A 121 15.71 0.37 6.04
C SER A 121 14.80 1.46 6.62
N ALA A 122 14.53 2.53 5.88
CA ALA A 122 13.62 3.62 6.29
C ALA A 122 12.30 3.63 5.49
N SER A 123 11.70 2.46 5.23
CA SER A 123 10.41 2.36 4.52
C SER A 123 9.28 3.12 5.21
N TRP A 124 9.37 3.33 6.53
CA TRP A 124 8.44 4.16 7.30
C TRP A 124 8.38 5.61 6.82
N LEU A 125 9.40 6.11 6.08
CA LEU A 125 9.39 7.43 5.48
C LEU A 125 8.57 7.48 4.18
N ASN A 126 8.38 6.33 3.50
CA ASN A 126 7.59 6.21 2.28
C ASN A 126 6.09 6.18 2.63
N GLN A 127 5.38 7.30 2.47
CA GLN A 127 4.01 7.47 2.97
C GLN A 127 2.99 6.51 2.34
N VAL A 128 3.22 6.01 1.12
CA VAL A 128 2.38 5.00 0.49
C VAL A 128 2.34 3.69 1.30
N GLU A 129 3.34 3.38 2.11
CA GLU A 129 3.32 2.24 3.04
C GLU A 129 2.24 2.39 4.11
N ILE A 130 1.93 3.62 4.53
CA ILE A 130 0.80 3.90 5.43
C ILE A 130 -0.50 3.49 4.72
N TRP A 131 -0.65 3.85 3.45
CA TRP A 131 -1.81 3.51 2.63
C TRP A 131 -1.94 2.00 2.45
N PHE A 132 -0.86 1.28 2.14
CA PHE A 132 -0.87 -0.19 2.09
C PHE A 132 -1.30 -0.82 3.42
N GLY A 133 -0.93 -0.22 4.55
CA GLY A 133 -1.43 -0.62 5.85
C GLY A 133 -2.95 -0.45 5.98
N ILE A 134 -3.53 0.64 5.45
CA ILE A 134 -4.98 0.87 5.44
C ILE A 134 -5.67 -0.15 4.54
N LEU A 135 -5.21 -0.32 3.29
CA LEU A 135 -5.70 -1.35 2.36
C LEU A 135 -5.69 -2.72 3.02
N SER A 136 -4.57 -3.10 3.62
CA SER A 136 -4.41 -4.40 4.26
C SER A 136 -5.41 -4.60 5.40
N ARG A 137 -5.65 -3.59 6.23
CA ARG A 137 -6.60 -3.69 7.36
C ARG A 137 -8.06 -3.67 6.92
N LYS A 138 -8.40 -2.89 5.90
CA LYS A 138 -9.81 -2.63 5.51
C LYS A 138 -10.33 -3.59 4.45
N ALA A 139 -9.50 -3.97 3.47
CA ALA A 139 -9.93 -4.77 2.33
C ALA A 139 -9.38 -6.20 2.33
N LEU A 140 -8.17 -6.42 2.86
CA LEU A 140 -7.50 -7.73 2.72
C LEU A 140 -7.57 -8.60 3.98
N LYS A 141 -7.52 -7.99 5.17
CA LYS A 141 -7.48 -8.73 6.44
C LYS A 141 -8.79 -9.48 6.65
N ASN A 142 -8.68 -10.80 6.78
CA ASN A 142 -9.81 -11.73 6.95
C ASN A 142 -10.82 -11.74 5.79
N ALA A 143 -10.44 -11.19 4.63
CA ALA A 143 -11.21 -11.33 3.41
C ALA A 143 -11.06 -12.76 2.84
N SER A 144 -12.01 -13.15 2.00
CA SER A 144 -12.03 -14.43 1.30
C SER A 144 -12.28 -14.15 -0.18
N PHE A 145 -11.41 -14.66 -1.04
CA PHE A 145 -11.46 -14.49 -2.49
C PHE A 145 -11.34 -15.85 -3.18
N GLN A 146 -12.27 -16.19 -4.07
CA GLN A 146 -12.28 -17.45 -4.82
C GLN A 146 -11.48 -17.35 -6.13
N SER A 147 -10.96 -16.17 -6.47
CA SER A 147 -10.11 -15.96 -7.64
C SER A 147 -9.22 -14.72 -7.49
N VAL A 148 -8.22 -14.59 -8.35
CA VAL A 148 -7.41 -13.35 -8.47
C VAL A 148 -8.28 -12.18 -8.96
N ASN A 149 -9.28 -12.44 -9.81
CA ASN A 149 -10.18 -11.41 -10.32
C ASN A 149 -11.04 -10.79 -9.21
N GLU A 150 -11.54 -11.61 -8.29
CA GLU A 150 -12.27 -11.10 -7.11
C GLU A 150 -11.38 -10.26 -6.20
N LEU A 151 -10.12 -10.68 -6.01
CA LEU A 151 -9.14 -9.90 -5.27
C LEU A 151 -8.86 -8.54 -5.95
N CYS A 152 -8.72 -8.53 -7.29
CA CYS A 152 -8.53 -7.32 -8.07
C CYS A 152 -9.71 -6.36 -7.90
N ALA A 153 -10.93 -6.85 -8.13
CA ALA A 153 -12.15 -6.07 -7.98
C ALA A 153 -12.33 -5.52 -6.55
N ALA A 154 -11.93 -6.27 -5.52
CA ALA A 154 -11.98 -5.79 -4.14
C ALA A 154 -10.95 -4.68 -3.85
N ILE A 155 -9.77 -4.74 -4.48
CA ILE A 155 -8.77 -3.66 -4.39
C ILE A 155 -9.28 -2.42 -5.12
N GLU A 156 -9.83 -2.55 -6.32
CA GLU A 156 -10.41 -1.45 -7.11
C GLU A 156 -11.55 -0.77 -6.33
N ALA A 157 -12.53 -1.54 -5.84
CA ALA A 157 -13.62 -1.01 -5.02
C ALA A 157 -13.12 -0.31 -3.74
N PHE A 158 -12.04 -0.82 -3.13
CA PHE A 158 -11.41 -0.13 -2.00
C PHE A 158 -10.77 1.19 -2.42
N VAL A 159 -10.07 1.23 -3.55
CA VAL A 159 -9.43 2.44 -4.09
C VAL A 159 -10.48 3.50 -4.38
N GLU A 160 -11.57 3.16 -5.06
CA GLU A 160 -12.70 4.06 -5.34
C GLU A 160 -13.27 4.64 -4.04
N ALA A 161 -13.59 3.77 -3.06
CA ALA A 161 -14.11 4.21 -1.77
C ALA A 161 -13.12 5.07 -0.97
N TYR A 162 -11.82 4.80 -1.07
CA TYR A 162 -10.77 5.58 -0.44
C TYR A 162 -10.64 6.97 -1.07
N GLN A 163 -10.66 7.06 -2.41
CA GLN A 163 -10.47 8.31 -3.14
C GLN A 163 -11.54 9.38 -2.80
N LEU A 164 -12.79 8.98 -2.54
CA LEU A 164 -13.88 9.89 -2.14
C LEU A 164 -13.55 10.75 -0.92
N ASN A 165 -12.68 10.26 -0.03
CA ASN A 165 -12.28 10.95 1.19
C ASN A 165 -10.75 11.01 1.34
N ALA A 166 -10.03 10.97 0.22
CA ALA A 166 -8.58 11.07 0.21
C ALA A 166 -8.12 12.36 0.90
N LYS A 167 -7.19 12.21 1.84
CA LYS A 167 -6.62 13.32 2.61
C LYS A 167 -5.13 13.08 2.80
N PRO A 168 -4.31 14.14 2.80
CA PRO A 168 -2.87 14.00 3.03
C PRO A 168 -2.59 13.39 4.40
N PHE A 169 -1.54 12.57 4.49
CA PHE A 169 -1.06 12.09 5.77
C PHE A 169 -0.23 13.19 6.44
N VAL A 170 -0.67 13.59 7.63
CA VAL A 170 0.05 14.58 8.44
C VAL A 170 0.90 13.86 9.46
N TRP A 171 2.22 13.92 9.29
CA TRP A 171 3.15 13.46 10.30
C TRP A 171 2.99 14.29 11.58
N ARG A 172 2.69 13.60 12.69
CA ARG A 172 2.63 14.23 14.00
C ARG A 172 3.80 13.74 14.81
N LYS A 173 4.61 14.67 15.31
CA LYS A 173 5.60 14.37 16.35
C LYS A 173 4.83 13.97 17.61
N ARG A 174 4.87 12.68 17.96
CA ARG A 174 4.33 12.19 19.23
C ARG A 174 5.50 11.98 20.18
N GLU A 175 5.43 12.58 21.36
CA GLU A 175 6.30 12.14 22.46
C GLU A 175 5.90 10.72 22.85
N VAL A 176 6.78 9.75 22.54
CA VAL A 176 6.62 8.38 22.99
C VAL A 176 7.25 8.27 24.36
N LYS A 177 6.42 8.31 25.40
CA LYS A 177 6.85 7.91 26.75
C LYS A 177 6.94 6.39 26.76
N GLY A 178 8.10 5.84 27.05
CA GLY A 178 8.28 4.39 27.17
C GLY A 178 7.28 3.84 28.19
N SER A 179 6.37 2.97 27.74
CA SER A 179 5.53 2.21 28.66
C SER A 179 6.33 1.02 29.16
N GLN A 180 6.50 0.88 30.48
CA GLN A 180 6.95 -0.40 31.03
C GLN A 180 5.98 -1.50 30.57
N LEU A 181 6.52 -2.67 30.19
CA LEU A 181 5.72 -3.84 29.85
C LEU A 181 4.86 -4.21 31.07
N ARG A 182 3.56 -3.94 31.03
CA ARG A 182 2.65 -4.26 32.13
C ARG A 182 2.57 -5.77 32.40
N ASN A 183 2.76 -6.57 31.34
CA ASN A 183 2.67 -8.03 31.38
C ASN A 183 4.05 -8.66 31.11
N THR A 184 4.99 -8.49 32.03
CA THR A 184 6.19 -9.34 32.06
C THR A 184 5.81 -10.73 32.56
N ILE A 185 6.58 -11.77 32.17
CA ILE A 185 6.40 -13.15 32.68
C ILE A 185 6.34 -13.14 34.22
N SER A 186 7.18 -12.32 34.85
CA SER A 186 7.21 -12.11 36.30
C SER A 186 5.88 -11.63 36.90
N ASN A 187 5.07 -10.88 36.14
CA ASN A 187 3.75 -10.40 36.58
C ASN A 187 2.62 -11.40 36.28
N LEU A 188 2.85 -12.38 35.40
CA LEU A 188 1.87 -13.40 35.01
C LEU A 188 1.99 -14.69 35.83
N CYS A 189 3.11 -14.89 36.52
CA CYS A 189 3.36 -16.03 37.41
C CYS A 189 3.08 -15.75 38.90
N LYS A 190 2.30 -14.71 39.21
CA LYS A 190 1.83 -14.39 40.56
C LYS A 190 0.35 -14.70 40.71
#